data_AF-A0A657M0Y3-F1
#
_entry.id   AF-A0A657M0Y3-F1
#
_cell.length_a   1.000
_cell.length_b   1.000
_cell.length_c   1.000
_cell.angle_alpha   90.00
_cell.angle_beta   90.00
_cell.angle_gamma   90.00
#
_symmetry.space_group_name_H-M   'P 1'
#
loop_
_entity.id
_entity.type
_entity.pdbx_description
1 polymer ?
#
loop_
_entity_poly.entity_id
_entity_poly.type
_entity_poly.pdbx_seq_one_letter_code
_entity_poly.pdbx_strand_id
1 'polypeptide(L)'
;MASESSAQEFYADVQRRISAGTGDGPSYYLSQDYTLTPEQEAQLASERRDDNIVEGLRKDPVLMRYWQGYWDHYQARAAAQPGEFCAATYVNLEGSVTLAGFDKSWDGGLLMFVGRNVPRPSEFREVTATLTQDDGRPATVRIYNMPASAKMPDVGTLIFAVPSMAAALSGMGNEQKFVIAIDGREVFHMSWKDGKKARNTLRNCARKR
;
A
#
# COMPACT_ATOMS: atom_id res chain seq x y z
N MET A 1 -12.73 -44.07 12.58
CA MET A 1 -11.33 -44.03 13.08
C MET A 1 -10.69 -45.34 12.63
N ALA A 2 -9.73 -45.29 11.72
CA ALA A 2 -9.07 -46.49 11.20
C ALA A 2 -8.20 -47.10 12.32
N SER A 3 -8.27 -48.43 12.54
CA SER A 3 -7.54 -49.11 13.60
C SER A 3 -6.04 -49.12 13.30
N GLU A 4 -5.20 -49.18 14.33
CA GLU A 4 -3.73 -49.18 14.23
C GLU A 4 -3.20 -50.27 13.28
N SER A 5 -3.89 -51.41 13.19
CA SER A 5 -3.61 -52.49 12.24
C SER A 5 -3.78 -52.08 10.77
N SER A 6 -4.81 -51.30 10.44
CA SER A 6 -5.04 -50.83 9.06
C SER A 6 -4.00 -49.81 8.60
N ALA A 7 -3.47 -49.00 9.52
CA ALA A 7 -2.37 -48.09 9.23
C ALA A 7 -1.06 -48.85 8.99
N GLN A 8 -0.77 -49.89 9.79
CA GLN A 8 0.42 -50.72 9.62
C GLN A 8 0.38 -51.53 8.31
N GLU A 9 -0.78 -52.08 7.94
CA GLU A 9 -0.96 -52.78 6.66
C GLU A 9 -0.76 -51.84 5.47
N PHE A 10 -1.31 -50.62 5.54
CA PHE A 10 -1.08 -49.60 4.52
C PHE A 10 0.40 -49.23 4.39
N TYR A 11 1.09 -48.98 5.51
CA TYR A 11 2.52 -48.66 5.50
C TYR A 11 3.37 -49.81 4.96
N ALA A 12 3.05 -51.06 5.32
CA ALA A 12 3.74 -52.24 4.81
C ALA A 12 3.51 -52.42 3.31
N ASP A 13 2.30 -52.13 2.80
CA ASP A 13 1.99 -52.18 1.37
C ASP A 13 2.75 -51.08 0.58
N VAL A 14 2.80 -49.85 1.11
CA VAL A 14 3.57 -48.75 0.51
C VAL A 14 5.06 -49.08 0.43
N GLN A 15 5.64 -49.60 1.52
CA GLN A 15 7.04 -50.05 1.55
C GLN A 15 7.29 -51.17 0.53
N ARG A 16 6.36 -52.12 0.39
CA ARG A 16 6.44 -53.21 -0.60
C ARG A 16 6.39 -52.70 -2.03
N ARG A 17 5.55 -51.70 -2.32
CA ARG A 17 5.47 -51.07 -3.64
C ARG A 17 6.72 -50.26 -3.97
N ILE A 18 7.29 -49.56 -3.00
CA ILE A 18 8.54 -48.81 -3.16
C ILE A 18 9.70 -49.76 -3.47
N SER A 19 9.81 -50.86 -2.72
CA SER A 19 10.85 -51.89 -2.91
C SER A 19 10.65 -52.75 -4.16
N ALA A 20 9.41 -53.01 -4.57
CA ALA A 20 9.11 -53.65 -5.86
C ALA A 20 9.33 -52.70 -7.05
N GLY A 21 9.29 -51.38 -6.84
CA GLY A 21 9.51 -50.35 -7.86
C GLY A 21 10.97 -50.13 -8.23
N THR A 22 11.93 -50.73 -7.54
CA THR A 22 13.38 -50.59 -7.84
C THR A 22 13.93 -51.71 -8.73
N GLY A 23 13.07 -52.60 -9.25
CA GLY A 23 13.49 -53.80 -9.98
C GLY A 23 13.40 -53.75 -11.52
N ASP A 24 12.31 -53.22 -12.10
CA ASP A 24 12.00 -53.42 -13.54
C ASP A 24 11.18 -52.27 -14.18
N GLY A 25 11.34 -51.03 -13.71
CA GLY A 25 10.91 -49.84 -14.46
C GLY A 25 12.10 -49.23 -15.19
N PRO A 26 11.93 -48.43 -16.28
CA PRO A 26 13.04 -47.64 -16.78
C PRO A 26 13.54 -46.81 -15.61
N SER A 27 14.71 -47.17 -15.09
CA SER A 27 15.44 -46.28 -14.21
C SER A 27 15.60 -45.02 -15.03
N TYR A 28 15.02 -43.92 -14.55
CA TYR A 28 15.54 -42.63 -14.90
C TYR A 28 16.94 -42.59 -14.30
N TYR A 29 17.89 -43.24 -14.98
CA TYR A 29 19.28 -42.85 -14.91
C TYR A 29 19.23 -41.37 -15.29
N LEU A 30 19.32 -40.50 -14.28
CA LEU A 30 19.92 -39.19 -14.48
C LEU A 30 21.36 -39.49 -14.92
N SER A 31 21.52 -39.78 -16.20
CA SER A 31 22.81 -39.95 -16.82
C SER A 31 23.52 -38.61 -16.73
N GLN A 32 24.63 -38.62 -16.01
CA GLN A 32 25.87 -37.90 -16.29
C GLN A 32 25.77 -36.39 -16.53
N ASP A 33 26.41 -35.64 -15.62
CA ASP A 33 26.96 -34.30 -15.87
C ASP A 33 26.02 -33.34 -16.61
N TYR A 34 24.94 -32.93 -15.93
CA TYR A 34 24.23 -31.70 -16.29
C TYR A 34 25.18 -30.52 -16.04
N THR A 35 26.09 -30.30 -16.99
CA THR A 35 26.86 -29.06 -17.09
C THR A 35 25.96 -28.03 -17.75
N LEU A 36 25.68 -26.96 -17.01
CA LEU A 36 24.93 -25.83 -17.55
C LEU A 36 25.71 -25.26 -18.72
N THR A 37 25.01 -24.88 -19.79
CA THR A 37 25.64 -24.05 -20.82
C THR A 37 26.05 -22.70 -20.20
N PRO A 38 27.05 -22.00 -20.73
CA PRO A 38 27.42 -20.66 -20.25
C PRO A 38 26.23 -19.68 -20.21
N GLU A 39 25.26 -19.83 -21.11
CA GLU A 39 24.03 -19.04 -21.14
C GLU A 39 23.11 -19.36 -19.95
N GLN A 40 22.91 -20.64 -19.63
CA GLN A 40 22.13 -21.07 -18.47
C GLN A 40 22.79 -20.71 -17.15
N GLU A 41 24.13 -20.76 -17.07
CA GLU A 41 24.89 -20.27 -15.91
C GLU A 41 24.70 -18.77 -15.73
N ALA A 42 24.79 -18.00 -16.81
CA ALA A 42 24.58 -16.56 -16.78
C ALA A 42 23.15 -16.18 -16.37
N GLN A 43 22.15 -16.93 -16.85
CA GLN A 43 20.75 -16.75 -16.46
C GLN A 43 20.54 -17.04 -14.96
N LEU A 44 20.99 -18.20 -14.47
CA LEU A 44 20.91 -18.54 -13.04
C LEU A 44 21.68 -17.55 -12.17
N ALA A 45 22.82 -17.03 -12.64
CA ALA A 45 23.56 -15.98 -11.94
C ALA A 45 22.80 -14.65 -11.95
N SER A 46 22.06 -14.33 -13.02
CA SER A 46 21.16 -13.16 -13.05
C SER A 46 20.04 -13.31 -12.04
N GLU A 47 19.33 -14.43 -12.06
CA GLU A 47 18.23 -14.73 -11.13
C GLU A 47 18.71 -14.66 -9.67
N ARG A 48 19.87 -15.27 -9.35
CA ARG A 48 20.47 -15.15 -8.01
C ARG A 48 20.85 -13.72 -7.64
N ARG A 49 21.30 -12.90 -8.59
CA ARG A 49 21.59 -11.48 -8.32
C ARG A 49 20.30 -10.73 -8.01
N ASP A 50 19.25 -10.98 -8.78
CA ASP A 50 17.93 -10.37 -8.56
C ASP A 50 17.38 -10.79 -7.19
N ASP A 51 17.47 -12.06 -6.81
CA ASP A 51 17.09 -12.55 -5.48
C ASP A 51 17.89 -11.88 -4.37
N ASN A 52 19.21 -11.73 -4.52
CA ASN A 52 20.05 -11.04 -3.55
C ASN A 52 19.71 -9.55 -3.45
N ILE A 53 19.36 -8.90 -4.56
CA ILE A 53 18.89 -7.51 -4.58
C ILE A 53 17.55 -7.42 -3.83
N VAL A 54 16.60 -8.29 -4.12
CA VAL A 54 15.29 -8.33 -3.44
C VAL A 54 15.45 -8.58 -1.94
N GLU A 55 16.28 -9.54 -1.54
CA GLU A 55 16.61 -9.81 -0.13
C GLU A 55 17.33 -8.64 0.53
N GLY A 56 18.21 -7.94 -0.20
CA GLY A 56 18.84 -6.72 0.26
C GLY A 56 17.82 -5.59 0.50
N LEU A 57 16.91 -5.38 -0.44
CA LEU A 57 15.85 -4.38 -0.36
C LEU A 57 14.88 -4.68 0.80
N ARG A 58 14.57 -5.95 1.08
CA ARG A 58 13.76 -6.35 2.24
C ARG A 58 14.39 -6.02 3.59
N LYS A 59 15.72 -5.86 3.63
CA LYS A 59 16.45 -5.47 4.84
C LYS A 59 16.55 -3.96 5.02
N ASP A 60 16.23 -3.17 4.00
CA ASP A 60 16.21 -1.70 4.11
C ASP A 60 14.99 -1.25 4.94
N PRO A 61 15.20 -0.72 6.17
CA PRO A 61 14.10 -0.31 7.03
C PRO A 61 13.30 0.86 6.46
N VAL A 62 13.91 1.71 5.63
CA VAL A 62 13.22 2.82 4.97
C VAL A 62 12.28 2.27 3.93
N LEU A 63 12.77 1.42 3.01
CA LEU A 63 11.92 0.81 2.00
C LEU A 63 10.78 0.02 2.64
N MET A 64 11.08 -0.79 3.65
CA MET A 64 10.08 -1.60 4.34
C MET A 64 9.00 -0.74 5.02
N ARG A 65 9.35 0.44 5.51
CA ARG A 65 8.37 1.40 6.04
C ARG A 65 7.39 1.87 4.97
N TYR A 66 7.85 2.17 3.75
CA TYR A 66 6.97 2.53 2.62
C TYR A 66 6.19 1.32 2.09
N TRP A 67 6.82 0.14 2.02
CA TRP A 67 6.17 -1.10 1.59
C TRP A 67 5.00 -1.47 2.51
N GLN A 68 5.20 -1.38 3.82
CA GLN A 68 4.16 -1.68 4.81
C GLN A 68 3.13 -0.56 4.92
N GLY A 69 3.51 0.65 4.53
CA GLY A 69 2.77 1.88 4.72
C GLY A 69 2.72 2.32 6.18
N TYR A 70 2.74 3.64 6.41
CA TYR A 70 2.82 4.21 7.76
C TYR A 70 2.09 5.54 7.86
N TRP A 71 1.79 5.93 9.10
CA TRP A 71 1.28 7.26 9.44
C TRP A 71 2.38 8.16 9.95
N ASP A 72 2.38 9.40 9.46
CA ASP A 72 3.13 10.52 10.01
C ASP A 72 2.17 11.58 10.58
N HIS A 73 2.61 12.31 11.62
CA HIS A 73 1.80 13.30 12.31
C HIS A 73 2.62 14.56 12.59
N TYR A 74 2.08 15.73 12.25
CA TYR A 74 2.79 17.00 12.36
C TYR A 74 1.83 18.19 12.39
N GLN A 75 2.34 19.39 12.70
CA GLN A 75 1.64 20.64 12.41
C GLN A 75 2.13 21.15 11.05
N ALA A 76 1.22 21.28 10.08
CA ALA A 76 1.57 21.56 8.68
C ALA A 76 2.14 22.97 8.44
N ARG A 77 2.08 23.85 9.44
CA ARG A 77 2.63 25.20 9.40
C ARG A 77 3.64 25.39 10.53
N ALA A 78 4.85 25.85 10.19
CA ALA A 78 5.94 26.02 11.15
C ALA A 78 5.61 27.02 12.28
N ALA A 79 4.86 28.07 11.97
CA ALA A 79 4.41 29.09 12.93
C ALA A 79 3.01 28.81 13.52
N ALA A 80 2.50 27.58 13.42
CA ALA A 80 1.20 27.20 13.98
C ALA A 80 1.22 27.28 15.52
N GLN A 81 0.17 27.85 16.11
CA GLN A 81 -0.06 27.70 17.54
C GLN A 81 -0.37 26.24 17.87
N PRO A 82 -0.19 25.80 19.13
CA PRO A 82 -0.55 24.46 19.55
C PRO A 82 -1.99 24.09 19.14
N GLY A 83 -2.14 23.02 18.37
CA GLY A 83 -3.46 22.52 17.93
C GLY A 83 -3.98 23.11 16.62
N GLU A 84 -3.27 24.05 16.00
CA GLU A 84 -3.57 24.55 14.66
C GLU A 84 -2.84 23.72 13.59
N PHE A 85 -3.46 23.61 12.40
CA PHE A 85 -2.87 22.92 11.25
C PHE A 85 -2.41 21.48 11.53
N CYS A 86 -3.07 20.80 12.47
CA CYS A 86 -2.81 19.40 12.78
C CYS A 86 -3.04 18.54 11.53
N ALA A 87 -2.03 17.76 11.14
CA ALA A 87 -2.07 16.89 9.98
C ALA A 87 -1.67 15.46 10.34
N ALA A 88 -2.29 14.50 9.65
CA ALA A 88 -1.78 13.14 9.58
C ALA A 88 -1.76 12.67 8.13
N THR A 89 -0.65 12.05 7.77
CA THR A 89 -0.40 11.58 6.41
C THR A 89 -0.12 10.09 6.45
N TYR A 90 -0.91 9.31 5.72
CA TYR A 90 -0.58 7.93 5.40
C TYR A 90 0.24 7.90 4.13
N VAL A 91 1.35 7.16 4.15
CA VAL A 91 2.29 7.05 3.01
C VAL A 91 2.60 5.60 2.74
N ASN A 92 2.60 5.20 1.48
CA ASN A 92 3.11 3.92 1.00
C ASN A 92 3.82 4.11 -0.37
N LEU A 93 4.07 3.01 -1.11
CA LEU A 93 4.69 3.08 -2.44
C LEU A 93 3.79 3.65 -3.54
N GLU A 94 2.47 3.65 -3.35
CA GLU A 94 1.48 4.15 -4.32
C GLU A 94 1.35 5.68 -4.23
N GLY A 95 1.52 6.24 -3.04
CA GLY A 95 1.44 7.68 -2.81
C GLY A 95 1.17 8.04 -1.36
N SER A 96 0.40 9.11 -1.16
CA SER A 96 -0.03 9.52 0.18
C SER A 96 -1.45 10.06 0.23
N VAL A 97 -2.08 9.89 1.39
CA VAL A 97 -3.33 10.57 1.77
C VAL A 97 -3.06 11.39 3.03
N THR A 98 -3.37 12.67 3.01
CA THR A 98 -3.23 13.58 4.14
C THR A 98 -4.59 14.12 4.55
N LEU A 99 -4.91 14.05 5.84
CA LEU A 99 -5.97 14.85 6.43
C LEU A 99 -5.33 15.97 7.27
N ALA A 100 -5.66 17.23 6.94
CA ALA A 100 -5.17 18.40 7.64
C ALA A 100 -6.32 19.32 8.07
N GLY A 101 -6.32 19.73 9.32
CA GLY A 101 -7.17 20.81 9.82
C GLY A 101 -6.55 22.20 9.59
N PHE A 102 -7.26 23.24 10.00
CA PHE A 102 -6.80 24.63 9.94
C PHE A 102 -6.63 25.23 11.34
N ASP A 103 -6.49 26.56 11.39
CA ASP A 103 -6.53 27.34 12.62
C ASP A 103 -7.97 27.56 13.11
N LYS A 104 -8.16 28.51 14.03
CA LYS A 104 -9.48 28.85 14.60
C LYS A 104 -10.42 29.55 13.63
N SER A 105 -9.94 30.03 12.49
CA SER A 105 -10.75 30.76 11.51
C SER A 105 -11.63 29.85 10.66
N TRP A 106 -11.28 28.56 10.57
CA TRP A 106 -12.03 27.60 9.76
C TRP A 106 -12.08 26.22 10.43
N ASP A 107 -13.29 25.71 10.65
CA ASP A 107 -13.52 24.38 11.25
C ASP A 107 -13.40 23.21 10.27
N GLY A 108 -13.22 23.52 8.98
CA GLY A 108 -13.02 22.53 7.94
C GLY A 108 -11.61 21.93 7.94
N GLY A 109 -11.31 21.27 6.84
CA GLY A 109 -10.02 20.66 6.62
C GLY A 109 -9.80 20.38 5.14
N LEU A 110 -8.61 19.90 4.83
CA LEU A 110 -8.27 19.37 3.52
C LEU A 110 -7.97 17.88 3.63
N LEU A 111 -8.58 17.11 2.74
CA LEU A 111 -8.19 15.74 2.44
C LEU A 111 -7.43 15.76 1.11
N MET A 112 -6.13 15.50 1.17
CA MET A 112 -5.21 15.63 0.04
C MET A 112 -4.73 14.25 -0.39
N PHE A 113 -4.71 14.01 -1.70
CA PHE A 113 -4.26 12.76 -2.30
C PHE A 113 -3.12 13.08 -3.27
N VAL A 114 -1.98 12.41 -3.08
CA VAL A 114 -0.78 12.62 -3.88
C VAL A 114 -0.39 11.31 -4.53
N GLY A 115 -0.28 11.29 -5.86
CA GLY A 115 0.01 10.06 -6.61
C GLY A 115 0.53 10.29 -8.01
N ARG A 116 1.19 9.27 -8.58
CA ARG A 116 1.82 9.35 -9.92
C ARG A 116 0.81 9.43 -11.07
N ASN A 117 -0.35 8.79 -10.90
CA ASN A 117 -1.42 8.74 -11.90
C ASN A 117 -2.39 9.93 -11.83
N VAL A 118 -2.24 10.76 -10.79
CA VAL A 118 -3.01 11.99 -10.62
C VAL A 118 -2.59 13.00 -11.69
N PRO A 119 -3.54 13.67 -12.37
CA PRO A 119 -3.21 14.72 -13.35
C PRO A 119 -2.36 15.84 -12.75
N ARG A 120 -1.49 16.41 -13.57
CA ARG A 120 -0.50 17.43 -13.18
C ARG A 120 -0.65 18.68 -14.04
N PRO A 121 -1.67 19.51 -13.76
CA PRO A 121 -1.83 20.76 -14.50
C PRO A 121 -0.64 21.68 -14.19
N SER A 122 -0.30 22.56 -15.12
CA SER A 122 0.75 23.58 -14.91
C SER A 122 0.37 24.60 -13.83
N GLU A 123 -0.94 24.76 -13.60
CA GLU A 123 -1.51 25.70 -12.64
C GLU A 123 -2.57 25.02 -11.78
N PHE A 124 -2.85 25.63 -10.63
CA PHE A 124 -3.95 25.22 -9.76
C PHE A 124 -5.29 25.37 -10.49
N ARG A 125 -6.09 24.32 -10.52
CA ARG A 125 -7.42 24.35 -11.15
C ARG A 125 -8.44 23.54 -10.37
N GLU A 126 -9.71 23.93 -10.52
CA GLU A 126 -10.83 23.17 -10.02
C GLU A 126 -11.27 22.13 -11.06
N VAL A 127 -11.57 20.91 -10.62
CA VAL A 127 -12.05 19.81 -11.46
C VAL A 127 -13.19 19.08 -10.77
N THR A 128 -13.96 18.31 -11.52
CA THR A 128 -14.96 17.40 -10.94
C THR A 128 -14.34 16.01 -10.81
N ALA A 129 -14.47 15.41 -9.63
CA ALA A 129 -13.99 14.06 -9.37
C ALA A 129 -15.07 13.22 -8.71
N THR A 130 -15.01 11.92 -8.94
CA THR A 130 -15.82 10.92 -8.25
C THR A 130 -14.94 10.22 -7.22
N LEU A 131 -15.33 10.31 -5.96
CA LEU A 131 -14.68 9.65 -4.84
C LEU A 131 -15.52 8.46 -4.39
N THR A 132 -14.90 7.29 -4.31
CA THR A 132 -15.47 6.09 -3.72
C THR A 132 -14.64 5.74 -2.48
N GLN A 133 -15.31 5.56 -1.35
CA GLN A 133 -14.69 5.14 -0.09
C GLN A 133 -15.24 3.77 0.29
N ASP A 134 -14.36 2.79 0.45
CA ASP A 134 -14.72 1.40 0.74
C ASP A 134 -15.79 0.88 -0.25
N ASP A 135 -16.83 0.20 0.24
CA ASP A 135 -17.99 -0.25 -0.53
C ASP A 135 -19.13 0.80 -0.51
N GLY A 136 -18.82 2.05 -0.15
CA GLY A 136 -19.75 3.16 -0.13
C GLY A 136 -20.21 3.58 -1.52
N ARG A 137 -21.32 4.31 -1.58
CA ARG A 137 -21.79 4.91 -2.85
C ARG A 137 -20.79 5.97 -3.31
N PRO A 138 -20.37 5.96 -4.59
CA PRO A 138 -19.53 7.01 -5.14
C PRO A 138 -20.18 8.40 -5.00
N ALA A 139 -19.36 9.40 -4.65
CA ALA A 139 -19.78 10.78 -4.53
C ALA A 139 -19.02 11.64 -5.55
N THR A 140 -19.75 12.40 -6.38
CA THR A 140 -19.17 13.33 -7.33
C THR A 140 -19.12 14.73 -6.72
N VAL A 141 -17.93 15.31 -6.63
CA VAL A 141 -17.69 16.59 -5.97
C VAL A 141 -16.68 17.44 -6.74
N ARG A 142 -16.74 18.76 -6.55
CA ARG A 142 -15.72 19.68 -7.06
C ARG A 142 -14.52 19.67 -6.12
N ILE A 143 -13.33 19.58 -6.70
CA ILE A 143 -12.06 19.49 -5.99
C ILE A 143 -11.01 20.35 -6.67
N TYR A 144 -9.87 20.53 -6.01
CA TYR A 144 -8.73 21.19 -6.63
C TYR A 144 -7.67 20.19 -7.07
N ASN A 145 -7.00 20.51 -8.17
CA ASN A 145 -5.91 19.73 -8.75
C ASN A 145 -4.72 20.64 -9.04
N MET A 146 -3.54 20.22 -8.61
CA MET A 146 -2.28 20.97 -8.74
C MET A 146 -1.07 20.03 -8.80
N PRO A 147 0.11 20.48 -9.26
CA PRO A 147 1.33 19.68 -9.16
C PRO A 147 1.75 19.52 -7.70
N ALA A 148 2.37 18.37 -7.34
CA ALA A 148 2.70 18.08 -5.94
C ALA A 148 3.81 18.97 -5.38
N SER A 149 4.93 19.09 -6.08
CA SER A 149 5.98 20.07 -5.79
C SER A 149 6.97 20.15 -6.94
N ALA A 150 7.77 21.22 -7.01
CA ALA A 150 8.88 21.31 -7.96
C ALA A 150 9.93 20.18 -7.79
N LYS A 151 10.02 19.57 -6.59
CA LYS A 151 10.90 18.44 -6.30
C LYS A 151 10.32 17.08 -6.72
N MET A 152 9.03 17.03 -7.05
CA MET A 152 8.32 15.83 -7.49
C MET A 152 7.52 16.16 -8.76
N PRO A 153 8.18 16.48 -9.88
CA PRO A 153 7.51 16.92 -11.11
C PRO A 153 6.60 15.83 -11.69
N ASP A 154 6.83 14.57 -11.32
CA ASP A 154 6.08 13.41 -11.79
C ASP A 154 4.86 13.02 -10.97
N VAL A 155 4.49 13.86 -10.00
CA VAL A 155 3.41 13.55 -9.06
C VAL A 155 2.38 14.68 -9.02
N GLY A 156 1.10 14.32 -9.09
CA GLY A 156 -0.02 15.25 -8.98
C GLY A 156 -0.69 15.19 -7.61
N THR A 157 -1.41 16.27 -7.27
CA THR A 157 -2.19 16.39 -6.03
C THR A 157 -3.66 16.67 -6.34
N LEU A 158 -4.55 15.99 -5.63
CA LEU A 158 -5.98 16.28 -5.53
C LEU A 158 -6.31 16.74 -4.12
N ILE A 159 -7.13 17.79 -3.99
CA ILE A 159 -7.47 18.41 -2.71
C ILE A 159 -8.98 18.50 -2.59
N PHE A 160 -9.53 17.78 -1.62
CA PHE A 160 -10.94 17.80 -1.24
C PHE A 160 -11.09 18.68 0.00
N ALA A 161 -12.03 19.63 -0.05
CA ALA A 161 -12.45 20.32 1.16
C ALA A 161 -13.37 19.41 1.98
N VAL A 162 -13.08 19.25 3.27
CA VAL A 162 -13.99 18.57 4.19
C VAL A 162 -14.77 19.60 5.01
N PRO A 163 -16.11 19.47 5.15
CA PRO A 163 -16.94 20.49 5.79
C PRO A 163 -16.58 20.77 7.25
N SER A 164 -16.15 19.75 7.98
CA SER A 164 -15.63 19.91 9.33
C SER A 164 -14.61 18.83 9.67
N MET A 165 -13.63 19.19 10.51
CA MET A 165 -12.65 18.23 11.02
C MET A 165 -13.31 17.14 11.87
N ALA A 166 -14.39 17.46 12.58
CA ALA A 166 -15.16 16.48 13.35
C ALA A 166 -15.79 15.41 12.44
N ALA A 167 -16.41 15.82 11.33
CA ALA A 167 -16.98 14.88 10.35
C ALA A 167 -15.89 14.03 9.69
N ALA A 168 -14.78 14.65 9.29
CA ALA A 168 -13.65 13.93 8.69
C ALA A 168 -13.08 12.87 9.66
N LEU A 169 -12.83 13.24 10.92
CA LEU A 169 -12.35 12.31 11.95
C LEU A 169 -13.36 11.19 12.21
N SER A 170 -14.66 11.48 12.20
CA SER A 170 -15.70 10.46 12.37
C SER A 170 -15.68 9.43 11.24
N GLY A 171 -15.40 9.86 10.01
CA GLY A 171 -15.32 9.00 8.82
C GLY A 171 -14.05 8.14 8.73
N MET A 172 -13.01 8.43 9.53
CA MET A 172 -11.75 7.68 9.49
C MET A 172 -11.89 6.27 10.09
N GLY A 173 -11.94 5.27 9.21
CA GLY A 173 -11.86 3.85 9.54
C GLY A 173 -10.46 3.40 10.01
N ASN A 174 -10.34 2.17 10.52
CA ASN A 174 -9.02 1.61 10.81
C ASN A 174 -8.30 1.26 9.51
N GLU A 175 -9.00 0.54 8.65
CA GLU A 175 -8.66 0.35 7.27
C GLU A 175 -9.68 1.12 6.45
N GLN A 176 -9.23 1.72 5.36
CA GLN A 176 -10.11 2.43 4.45
C GLN A 176 -9.50 2.47 3.07
N LYS A 177 -10.32 2.19 2.07
CA LYS A 177 -9.97 2.23 0.66
C LYS A 177 -10.49 3.51 0.03
N PHE A 178 -9.68 4.13 -0.82
CA PHE A 178 -10.04 5.30 -1.62
C PHE A 178 -9.83 4.97 -3.09
N VAL A 179 -10.84 5.27 -3.90
CA VAL A 179 -10.73 5.27 -5.36
C VAL A 179 -11.22 6.62 -5.85
N ILE A 180 -10.42 7.30 -6.67
CA ILE A 180 -10.80 8.59 -7.26
C ILE A 180 -10.73 8.49 -8.77
N ALA A 181 -11.82 8.90 -9.41
CA ALA A 181 -11.92 9.01 -10.85
C ALA A 181 -12.17 10.45 -11.31
N ILE A 182 -11.54 10.83 -12.42
CA ILE A 182 -11.77 12.10 -13.13
C ILE A 182 -12.14 11.73 -14.57
N ASP A 183 -13.22 12.30 -15.09
CA ASP A 183 -13.74 11.99 -16.43
C ASP A 183 -13.94 10.49 -16.68
N GLY A 184 -14.41 9.77 -15.64
CA GLY A 184 -14.66 8.33 -15.70
C GLY A 184 -13.40 7.45 -15.62
N ARG A 185 -12.20 8.04 -15.56
CA ARG A 185 -10.93 7.31 -15.45
C ARG A 185 -10.40 7.33 -14.02
N GLU A 186 -10.06 6.16 -13.49
CA GLU A 186 -9.35 6.05 -12.21
C GLU A 186 -7.98 6.74 -12.30
N VAL A 187 -7.74 7.67 -11.37
CA VAL A 187 -6.48 8.43 -11.27
C VAL A 187 -5.76 8.22 -9.95
N PHE A 188 -6.45 7.67 -8.95
CA PHE A 188 -5.89 7.38 -7.64
C PHE A 188 -6.60 6.19 -7.01
N HIS A 189 -5.83 5.31 -6.39
CA HIS A 189 -6.32 4.16 -5.65
C HIS A 189 -5.31 3.87 -4.56
N MET A 190 -5.75 3.90 -3.30
CA MET A 190 -4.93 3.52 -2.17
C MET A 190 -5.81 3.07 -1.01
N SER A 191 -5.29 2.15 -0.20
CA SER A 191 -5.86 1.83 1.10
C SER A 191 -4.90 2.26 2.20
N TRP A 192 -5.44 2.76 3.31
CA TRP A 192 -4.68 2.88 4.55
C TRP A 192 -5.03 1.77 5.53
N LYS A 193 -4.19 1.61 6.55
CA LYS A 193 -4.42 0.80 7.75
C LYS A 193 -4.06 1.62 8.99
N ASP A 194 -4.38 1.14 10.20
CA ASP A 194 -4.10 1.83 11.47
C ASP A 194 -4.72 3.24 11.62
N GLY A 195 -5.73 3.57 10.80
CA GLY A 195 -6.35 4.90 10.74
C GLY A 195 -7.04 5.32 12.04
N LYS A 196 -7.48 4.38 12.89
CA LYS A 196 -8.04 4.71 14.22
C LYS A 196 -6.99 5.34 15.14
N LYS A 197 -5.74 4.87 15.08
CA LYS A 197 -4.63 5.46 15.85
C LYS A 197 -4.36 6.87 15.34
N ALA A 198 -4.29 7.05 14.03
CA ALA A 198 -4.08 8.35 13.42
C ALA A 198 -5.19 9.36 13.76
N ARG A 199 -6.45 8.95 13.64
CA ARG A 199 -7.63 9.71 14.07
C ARG A 199 -7.50 10.18 15.52
N ASN A 200 -7.09 9.29 16.43
CA ASN A 200 -6.97 9.63 17.84
C ASN A 200 -5.86 10.67 18.07
N THR A 201 -4.71 10.52 17.40
CA THR A 201 -3.61 11.49 17.47
C THR A 201 -4.03 12.86 16.94
N LEU A 202 -4.67 12.91 15.76
CA LEU A 202 -5.20 14.13 15.17
C LEU A 202 -6.22 14.81 16.09
N ARG A 203 -7.17 14.05 16.63
CA ARG A 203 -8.17 14.58 17.57
C ARG A 203 -7.51 15.16 18.82
N ASN A 204 -6.47 14.52 19.34
CA ASN A 204 -5.74 15.02 20.51
C ASN A 204 -4.95 16.29 20.19
N CYS A 205 -4.43 16.44 18.97
CA CYS A 205 -3.80 17.66 18.51
C CYS A 205 -4.83 18.80 18.41
N ALA A 206 -5.94 18.57 17.68
CA ALA A 206 -6.98 19.58 17.45
C ALA A 206 -7.67 20.07 18.75
N ARG A 207 -7.69 19.25 19.81
CA ARG A 207 -8.20 19.64 21.14
C ARG A 207 -7.36 20.68 21.87
N LYS A 208 -6.13 20.93 21.42
CA LYS A 208 -5.24 21.95 21.98
C LYS A 208 -5.52 23.35 21.39
N ARG A 209 -6.35 23.42 20.34
CA ARG A 209 -6.76 24.64 19.68
C ARG A 209 -7.57 25.53 20.62
#